data_AF-A0A2E5AHD5-F1
#
_entry.id   AF-A0A2E5AHD5-F1
#
_cell.length_a   1.000
_cell.length_b   1.000
_cell.length_c   1.000
_cell.angle_alpha   90.00
_cell.angle_beta   90.00
_cell.angle_gamma   90.00
#
_symmetry.space_group_name_H-M   'P 1'
#
loop_
_entity.id
_entity.type
_entity.pdbx_description
1 polymer ?
#
loop_
_entity_poly.entity_id
_entity_poly.type
_entity_poly.pdbx_seq_one_letter_code
_entity_poly.pdbx_strand_id
1 'polypeptide(L)' 'MPAQRPSRITPLDIRAIAFTLVDRHGDMALNYADMAVTELEQKGEDESANAWRVLRWEIEDALAGVIGRESPIQMQ' A
#
# COMPACT_ATOMS: atom_id res chain seq x y z
N MET A 1 27.88 -5.24 -15.12
CA MET A 1 26.96 -5.93 -14.20
C MET A 1 25.65 -5.15 -14.16
N PRO A 2 24.55 -5.57 -14.82
CA PRO A 2 23.26 -4.95 -14.56
C PRO A 2 22.73 -5.52 -13.23
N ALA A 3 22.63 -4.68 -12.21
CA ALA A 3 21.94 -5.01 -10.98
C ALA A 3 20.47 -5.27 -11.33
N GLN A 4 20.08 -6.55 -11.36
CA GLN A 4 18.68 -6.95 -11.37
C GLN A 4 18.08 -6.37 -10.10
N ARG A 5 17.33 -5.26 -10.22
CA ARG A 5 16.48 -4.77 -9.14
C ARG A 5 15.56 -5.95 -8.81
N PRO A 6 15.56 -6.49 -7.59
CA PRO A 6 14.58 -7.52 -7.27
C PRO A 6 13.21 -6.90 -7.55
N SER A 7 12.44 -7.48 -8.47
CA SER A 7 11.06 -7.08 -8.83
C SER A 7 10.08 -7.34 -7.68
N ARG A 8 10.56 -7.25 -6.45
CA ARG A 8 9.88 -7.64 -5.23
C ARG A 8 9.64 -6.35 -4.47
N ILE A 9 8.54 -5.69 -4.78
CA ILE A 9 8.05 -4.59 -3.96
C ILE A 9 7.95 -5.16 -2.53
N THR A 10 8.75 -4.62 -1.62
CA THR A 10 8.75 -5.08 -0.23
C THR A 10 7.57 -4.46 0.51
N PRO A 11 7.10 -5.07 1.62
CA PRO A 11 6.06 -4.45 2.44
C PRO A 11 6.42 -3.02 2.91
N LEU A 12 7.72 -2.73 3.08
CA LEU A 12 8.19 -1.40 3.43
C LEU A 12 8.04 -0.40 2.26
N ASP A 13 8.27 -0.86 1.02
CA ASP A 13 8.04 -0.06 -0.19
C ASP A 13 6.54 0.21 -0.38
N ILE A 14 5.69 -0.79 -0.13
CA ILE A 14 4.22 -0.65 -0.13
C ILE A 14 3.80 0.44 0.85
N ARG A 15 4.30 0.38 2.09
CA ARG A 15 4.02 1.40 3.11
C ARG A 15 4.51 2.79 2.68
N ALA A 16 5.72 2.93 2.14
CA ALA A 16 6.22 4.22 1.67
C ALA A 16 5.36 4.83 0.52
N ILE A 17 4.85 3.98 -0.37
CA ILE A 17 3.93 4.37 -1.45
C ILE A 17 2.57 4.79 -0.87
N ALA A 18 2.01 4.03 0.08
CA ALA A 18 0.78 4.38 0.80
C ALA A 18 0.87 5.76 1.45
N PHE A 19 1.95 6.03 2.19
CA PHE A 19 2.19 7.33 2.82
C PHE A 19 2.26 8.46 1.79
N THR A 20 2.97 8.25 0.69
CA THR A 20 3.09 9.26 -0.37
C THR A 20 1.73 9.54 -1.03
N LEU A 21 0.90 8.51 -1.19
CA LEU A 21 -0.45 8.66 -1.73
C LEU A 21 -1.37 9.41 -0.75
N VAL A 22 -1.34 9.09 0.54
CA VAL A 22 -2.12 9.78 1.57
C VAL A 22 -1.66 11.23 1.74
N ASP A 23 -0.36 11.50 1.73
CA ASP A 23 0.19 12.86 1.83
C ASP A 23 -0.23 13.76 0.66
N ARG A 24 -0.32 13.19 -0.56
CA ARG A 24 -0.70 13.95 -1.77
C ARG A 24 -2.19 14.01 -2.05
N HIS A 25 -2.91 12.93 -1.75
CA HIS A 25 -4.29 12.72 -2.19
C HIS A 25 -5.27 12.57 -1.03
N GLY A 26 -4.79 12.47 0.23
CA GLY A 26 -5.63 12.35 1.40
C GLY A 26 -6.56 11.13 1.32
N ASP A 27 -7.83 11.35 1.59
CA ASP A 27 -8.92 10.38 1.56
C ASP A 27 -9.09 9.70 0.19
N MET A 28 -8.70 10.37 -0.91
CA MET A 28 -8.78 9.80 -2.26
C MET A 28 -7.80 8.63 -2.46
N ALA A 29 -6.72 8.54 -1.66
CA ALA A 29 -5.77 7.43 -1.72
C ALA A 29 -6.43 6.07 -1.45
N LEU A 30 -7.39 6.04 -0.53
CA LEU A 30 -8.13 4.83 -0.19
C LEU A 30 -8.99 4.37 -1.37
N ASN A 31 -9.63 5.32 -2.05
CA ASN A 31 -10.46 5.03 -3.22
C ASN A 31 -9.61 4.49 -4.39
N TYR A 32 -8.39 5.02 -4.60
CA TYR A 32 -7.47 4.48 -5.61
C TYR A 32 -7.04 3.05 -5.30
N ALA A 33 -6.74 2.74 -4.04
CA ALA A 33 -6.37 1.39 -3.63
C ALA A 33 -7.54 0.42 -3.81
N ASP A 34 -8.76 0.82 -3.47
CA ASP A 34 -9.96 -0.01 -3.61
C ASP A 34 -10.31 -0.31 -5.09
N MET A 35 -10.18 0.71 -5.95
CA MET A 35 -10.31 0.54 -7.40
C MET A 35 -9.25 -0.44 -7.94
N ALA A 36 -7.99 -0.30 -7.52
CA ALA A 36 -6.91 -1.18 -7.98
C ALA A 36 -7.12 -2.65 -7.53
N VAL A 37 -7.57 -2.89 -6.30
CA VAL A 37 -7.96 -4.24 -5.84
C VAL A 37 -9.05 -4.80 -6.74
N THR A 38 -10.13 -4.03 -6.96
CA THR A 38 -11.27 -4.45 -7.78
C THR A 38 -10.85 -4.80 -9.21
N GLU A 39 -9.99 -3.98 -9.83
CA GLU A 39 -9.49 -4.24 -11.18
C GLU A 39 -8.61 -5.50 -11.26
N LEU A 40 -7.80 -5.76 -10.24
CA LEU A 40 -6.94 -6.95 -10.19
C LEU A 40 -7.75 -8.22 -9.96
N GLU A 41 -8.78 -8.16 -9.11
CA GLU A 41 -9.71 -9.28 -8.92
C GLU A 41 -10.50 -9.57 -10.20
N GLN A 42 -10.94 -8.55 -10.93
CA GLN A 42 -11.60 -8.73 -12.23
C GLN A 42 -10.69 -9.35 -13.29
N LYS A 43 -9.37 -9.12 -13.19
CA LYS A 43 -8.36 -9.72 -14.06
C LYS A 43 -7.93 -11.13 -13.62
N GLY A 44 -8.36 -11.58 -12.44
CA GLY A 44 -7.93 -12.85 -11.84
C GLY A 44 -6.48 -12.82 -11.33
N GLU A 45 -5.94 -11.63 -11.04
CA GLU A 45 -4.59 -11.46 -10.47
C GLU A 45 -4.64 -11.45 -8.94
N ASP A 46 -4.97 -12.59 -8.34
CA ASP A 46 -5.22 -12.72 -6.89
C ASP A 46 -4.02 -12.34 -6.01
N GLU A 47 -2.79 -12.67 -6.45
CA GLU A 47 -1.57 -12.34 -5.70
C GLU A 47 -1.35 -10.81 -5.66
N SER A 48 -1.55 -10.15 -6.80
CA SER A 48 -1.50 -8.71 -6.92
C SER A 48 -2.63 -8.05 -6.12
N ALA A 49 -3.86 -8.55 -6.22
CA ALA A 49 -4.99 -8.06 -5.44
C ALA A 49 -4.73 -8.15 -3.93
N ASN A 50 -4.09 -9.24 -3.48
CA ASN A 50 -3.70 -9.38 -2.08
C ASN A 50 -2.63 -8.35 -1.66
N ALA A 51 -1.64 -8.07 -2.50
CA ALA A 51 -0.65 -7.02 -2.23
C ALA A 51 -1.31 -5.63 -2.11
N TRP A 52 -2.29 -5.33 -2.97
CA TRP A 52 -3.06 -4.08 -2.92
C TRP A 52 -4.04 -4.01 -1.73
N ARG A 53 -4.55 -5.14 -1.24
CA ARG A 53 -5.31 -5.20 0.02
C ARG A 53 -4.44 -4.81 1.21
N VAL A 54 -3.21 -5.31 1.27
CA VAL A 54 -2.23 -4.91 2.30
C VAL A 54 -1.95 -3.41 2.20
N LEU A 55 -1.75 -2.87 0.99
CA LEU A 55 -1.59 -1.42 0.77
C LEU A 55 -2.80 -0.63 1.29
N ARG A 56 -4.02 -1.08 1.02
CA ARG A 56 -5.27 -0.43 1.45
C ARG A 56 -5.34 -0.31 2.97
N TRP A 57 -4.96 -1.36 3.70
CA TRP A 57 -4.93 -1.33 5.17
C TRP A 57 -3.90 -0.33 5.70
N GLU A 58 -2.71 -0.27 5.10
CA GLU A 58 -1.68 0.72 5.49
C GLU A 58 -2.14 2.17 5.20
N ILE A 59 -2.88 2.39 4.11
CA ILE A 59 -3.50 3.69 3.77
C ILE A 59 -4.58 4.06 4.78
N GLU A 60 -5.44 3.11 5.15
CA GLU A 60 -6.50 3.30 6.15
C GLU A 60 -5.93 3.62 7.53
N ASP A 61 -4.86 2.93 7.95
CA ASP A 61 -4.15 3.18 9.20
C ASP A 61 -3.45 4.55 9.22
N ALA A 62 -2.87 4.96 8.08
CA ALA A 62 -2.31 6.30 7.91
C ALA A 62 -3.38 7.41 7.94
N LEU A 63 -4.56 7.17 7.34
CA LEU A 63 -5.68 8.11 7.32
C LEU A 63 -6.40 8.23 8.67
N ALA A 64 -6.48 7.14 9.43
CA ALA A 64 -7.05 7.12 10.77
C ALA A 64 -6.25 7.94 11.79
N GLY A 65 -5.07 8.45 11.40
CA GLY A 65 -4.22 9.28 12.26
C GLY A 65 -3.51 8.50 13.36
N VAL A 66 -3.45 7.17 13.27
CA VAL A 66 -2.78 6.30 14.24
C VAL A 66 -1.26 6.29 14.03
N ILE A 67 -0.79 6.46 12.79
CA ILE A 67 0.64 6.68 12.51
C ILE A 67 0.93 8.18 12.41
N GLY A 68 1.17 8.79 13.58
CA GLY A 68 2.13 9.88 13.64
C GLY A 68 3.45 9.38 13.06
N ARG A 69 4.15 10.22 12.30
CA ARG A 69 5.36 9.99 11.48
C ARG A 69 6.54 9.23 12.17
N GLU A 70 6.38 8.73 13.40
CA GLU A 70 7.39 8.14 14.27
C GLU A 70 6.96 6.87 15.05
N SER A 71 5.86 6.18 14.72
CA SER A 71 5.55 4.93 15.43
C SER A 71 6.22 3.71 14.77
N PRO A 72 7.16 3.01 15.43
CA PRO A 72 7.68 1.74 14.95
C PRO A 72 6.54 0.71 14.98
N ILE A 73 6.32 0.01 13.87
CA ILE A 73 5.35 -1.08 13.80
C ILE A 73 5.77 -2.13 14.82
N GLN A 74 5.06 -2.25 15.94
CA GLN A 74 5.14 -3.44 16.76
C GLN A 74 4.16 -4.46 16.20
N MET A 75 4.71 -5.49 15.57
CA MET A 75 4.00 -6.74 15.36
C MET A 75 3.82 -7.40 16.73
N GLN A 76 2.57 -7.58 17.17
CA GLN A 76 2.17 -8.49 18.24
C GLN A 76 1.31 -9.59 17.65
#